data_AF-D5CSG8-F1
#
_entry.id   AF-D5CSG8-F1
#
_cell.length_a   1.000
_cell.length_b   1.000
_cell.length_c   1.000
_cell.angle_alpha   90.00
_cell.angle_beta   90.00
_cell.angle_gamma   90.00
#
_symmetry.space_group_name_H-M   'P 1'
#
loop_
_entity.id
_entity.type
_entity.pdbx_description
1 polymer ?
#
loop_
_entity_poly.entity_id
_entity_poly.type
_entity_poly.pdbx_seq_one_letter_code
_entity_poly.pdbx_strand_id
1 'polypeptide(L)'
;MSDTLSLTRAARLVGVTRTALQKKIKNGELLSFDGMVSVEGLLACYPDAQLEDIAEFRRVTQIKEKAFGKRVFERALPDAEVLAARITELSKTLDISQAQVKKFNVLLAGLWDKLIEIEEKDSPLTHETMDKLKAWIKQEVALAMEPGFSNPLAIKDSMLHVMTAQVTILPSRHDFLVEGQDTLLEAAMRSGIPLSYGCSGGNCGLCKARLVSGEVKKTRHHDFVIPDAEKDQGYILLCSNTAVSDVVIEAPVAGSVQDIPFQQITAKVKAKGDISEDMILLHLQTPRTQRLRFLAGQRVTLRVGQSFSADLPIASCPCDDRNVLFHLRRHSGNLFSDYVFEHLGQNESVEIEGPQGEFILHEKSPRPLYFFAFDGGFAPIKSLIEHAMSLDAESIHLYWIGSSKAHIYIPNVARAWDDALDNFHYAELVAGFDLRAVSGKRETSLLHQLKGIVENDSGVLQGDIYLAGPESALGVAEQFFLGRGLPKTRVFVEMVN
;
A
#
# COMPACT_ATOMS: atom_id res chain seq x y z
N MET A 1 12.35 -16.41 21.86
CA MET A 1 12.13 -15.71 20.58
C MET A 1 13.45 -15.06 20.24
N SER A 2 14.21 -15.64 19.32
CA SER A 2 15.53 -15.14 18.95
C SER A 2 15.36 -13.87 18.14
N ASP A 3 15.80 -12.73 18.66
CA ASP A 3 15.87 -11.47 17.93
C ASP A 3 16.79 -11.65 16.71
N THR A 4 16.20 -11.68 15.52
CA THR A 4 16.89 -11.84 14.24
C THR A 4 16.85 -10.52 13.49
N LEU A 5 17.94 -10.20 12.79
CA LEU A 5 18.14 -8.96 12.06
C LEU A 5 18.34 -9.27 10.57
N SER A 6 17.77 -8.46 9.69
CA SER A 6 18.11 -8.54 8.26
C SER A 6 19.60 -8.21 8.04
N LEU A 7 20.18 -8.76 6.96
CA LEU A 7 21.61 -8.53 6.63
C LEU A 7 21.98 -7.06 6.52
N THR A 8 21.08 -6.24 5.99
CA THR A 8 21.29 -4.79 5.86
C THR A 8 21.35 -4.10 7.23
N ARG A 9 20.47 -4.50 8.16
CA ARG A 9 20.47 -3.97 9.54
C ARG A 9 21.69 -4.45 10.32
N ALA A 10 22.02 -5.72 10.20
CA ALA A 10 23.22 -6.30 10.81
C ALA A 10 24.50 -5.59 10.32
N ALA A 11 24.57 -5.26 9.02
CA ALA A 11 25.71 -4.56 8.42
C ALA A 11 25.90 -3.16 9.03
N ARG A 12 24.81 -2.39 9.13
CA ARG A 12 24.83 -1.05 9.74
C ARG A 12 25.19 -1.10 11.23
N LEU A 13 24.65 -2.06 11.99
CA LEU A 13 24.87 -2.22 13.43
C LEU A 13 26.33 -2.50 13.79
N VAL A 14 27.05 -3.26 12.96
CA VAL A 14 28.46 -3.59 13.20
C VAL A 14 29.42 -2.75 12.36
N GLY A 15 28.92 -1.72 11.66
CA GLY A 15 29.73 -0.78 10.89
C GLY A 15 30.43 -1.38 9.67
N VAL A 16 29.86 -2.41 9.04
CA VAL A 16 30.42 -3.09 7.85
C VAL A 16 29.47 -3.06 6.67
N THR A 17 29.95 -3.42 5.48
CA THR A 17 29.10 -3.53 4.29
C THR A 17 28.31 -4.84 4.28
N ARG A 18 27.13 -4.84 3.66
CA ARG A 18 26.32 -6.07 3.45
C ARG A 18 27.12 -7.19 2.79
N THR A 19 27.99 -6.83 1.84
CA THR A 19 28.87 -7.77 1.14
C THR A 19 29.87 -8.45 2.08
N ALA A 20 30.37 -7.74 3.09
CA ALA A 20 31.26 -8.30 4.10
C ALA A 20 30.53 -9.34 4.98
N LEU A 21 29.28 -9.08 5.39
CA LEU A 21 28.47 -10.05 6.11
C LEU A 21 28.10 -11.27 5.25
N GLN A 22 27.70 -11.05 4.00
CA GLN A 22 27.42 -12.15 3.07
C GLN A 22 28.64 -13.05 2.84
N LYS A 23 29.85 -12.49 2.83
CA LYS A 23 31.09 -13.25 2.73
C LYS A 23 31.31 -14.14 3.96
N LYS A 24 31.05 -13.62 5.17
CA LYS A 24 31.13 -14.42 6.41
C LYS A 24 30.09 -15.54 6.47
N ILE A 25 28.88 -15.29 5.95
CA ILE A 25 27.84 -16.32 5.83
C ILE A 25 28.28 -17.42 4.85
N LYS A 26 28.83 -17.02 3.70
CA LYS A 26 29.34 -17.96 2.70
C LYS A 26 30.52 -18.80 3.22
N ASN A 27 31.32 -18.24 4.12
CA ASN A 27 32.42 -18.93 4.78
C ASN A 27 31.99 -19.80 5.97
N GLY A 28 30.69 -19.78 6.34
CA GLY A 28 30.17 -20.52 7.49
C GLY A 28 30.48 -19.90 8.86
N GLU A 29 31.00 -18.68 8.89
CA GLU A 29 31.37 -17.96 10.13
C GLU A 29 30.15 -17.32 10.82
N LEU A 30 29.10 -17.02 10.05
CA LEU A 30 27.86 -16.42 10.55
C LEU A 30 26.65 -17.19 9.99
N LEU A 31 25.81 -17.72 10.87
CA LEU A 31 24.60 -18.44 10.46
C LEU A 31 23.52 -17.45 10.03
N SER A 32 22.95 -17.67 8.84
CA SER A 32 21.80 -16.93 8.36
C SER A 32 20.63 -17.86 8.06
N PHE A 33 19.42 -17.44 8.41
CA PHE A 33 18.17 -18.11 8.03
C PHE A 33 17.29 -17.09 7.32
N ASP A 34 16.89 -17.38 6.09
CA ASP A 34 16.02 -16.53 5.26
C ASP A 34 16.50 -15.07 5.12
N GLY A 35 17.80 -14.87 4.93
CA GLY A 35 18.39 -13.52 4.81
C GLY A 35 18.45 -12.73 6.13
N MET A 36 18.24 -13.39 7.27
CA MET A 36 18.38 -12.82 8.61
C MET A 36 19.48 -13.51 9.41
N VAL A 37 20.11 -12.79 10.32
CA VAL A 37 21.17 -13.26 11.23
C VAL A 37 20.78 -12.98 12.67
N SER A 38 21.13 -13.87 13.61
CA SER A 38 20.84 -13.64 15.02
C SER A 38 21.74 -12.55 15.60
N VAL A 39 21.20 -11.74 16.53
CA VAL A 39 21.99 -10.74 17.25
C VAL A 39 23.17 -11.39 17.98
N GLU A 40 22.95 -12.57 18.58
CA GLU A 40 24.00 -13.36 19.25
C GLU A 40 25.11 -13.80 18.29
N GLY A 41 24.76 -14.32 17.10
CA GLY A 41 25.75 -14.73 16.10
C GLY A 41 26.52 -13.53 15.51
N LEU A 42 25.84 -12.38 15.40
CA LEU A 42 26.42 -11.14 14.93
C LEU A 42 27.44 -10.58 15.93
N LEU A 43 27.10 -10.54 17.23
CA LEU A 43 28.01 -10.13 18.30
C LEU A 43 29.19 -11.08 18.47
N ALA A 44 29.01 -12.39 18.24
CA ALA A 44 30.11 -13.33 18.24
C ALA A 44 31.13 -13.06 17.11
N CYS A 45 30.65 -12.56 15.96
CA CYS A 45 31.51 -12.17 14.83
C CYS A 45 32.10 -10.76 14.96
N TYR A 46 31.46 -9.87 15.72
CA TYR A 46 31.81 -8.46 15.88
C TYR A 46 31.65 -8.03 17.36
N PRO A 47 32.56 -8.46 18.24
CA PRO A 47 32.44 -8.26 19.69
C PRO A 47 32.61 -6.80 20.13
N ASP A 48 33.22 -5.96 19.30
CA ASP A 48 33.44 -4.53 19.58
C ASP A 48 32.26 -3.64 19.13
N ALA A 49 31.17 -4.23 18.63
CA ALA A 49 29.99 -3.48 18.21
C ALA A 49 29.26 -2.91 19.44
N GLN A 50 29.23 -1.58 19.58
CA GLN A 50 28.50 -0.90 20.65
C GLN A 50 26.99 -0.91 20.34
N LEU A 51 26.23 -1.73 21.06
CA LEU A 51 24.76 -1.81 20.99
C LEU A 51 24.06 -0.72 21.83
N GLU A 52 24.69 0.44 22.00
CA GLU A 52 24.14 1.54 22.80
C GLU A 52 23.26 2.44 21.94
N ASP A 53 21.98 2.06 21.77
CA ASP A 53 20.82 2.96 21.98
C ASP A 53 19.47 2.21 21.92
N ILE A 54 19.25 1.31 22.89
CA ILE A 54 18.00 0.52 22.99
C ILE A 54 16.79 1.42 23.33
N ALA A 55 17.01 2.62 23.89
CA ALA A 55 15.95 3.55 24.25
C ALA A 55 15.41 4.31 23.03
N GLU A 56 16.30 4.83 22.17
CA GLU A 56 15.89 5.42 20.90
C GLU A 56 15.34 4.36 19.94
N PHE A 57 15.91 3.15 19.91
CA PHE A 57 15.38 2.06 19.08
C PHE A 57 13.98 1.61 19.51
N ARG A 58 13.70 1.49 20.82
CA ARG A 58 12.32 1.21 21.29
C ARG A 58 11.37 2.35 20.97
N ARG A 59 11.83 3.60 21.03
CA ARG A 59 11.02 4.77 20.71
C ARG A 59 10.72 4.86 19.22
N VAL A 60 11.71 4.60 18.36
CA VAL A 60 11.54 4.51 16.90
C VAL A 60 10.72 3.29 16.53
N THR A 61 10.87 2.15 17.21
CA THR A 61 10.03 0.96 16.99
C THR A 61 8.60 1.20 17.46
N GLN A 62 8.37 1.89 18.58
CA GLN A 62 7.02 2.31 19.01
C GLN A 62 6.43 3.39 18.11
N ILE A 63 7.25 4.31 17.59
CA ILE A 63 6.82 5.29 16.58
C ILE A 63 6.51 4.56 15.27
N LYS A 64 7.27 3.53 14.90
CA LYS A 64 7.03 2.67 13.74
C LYS A 64 5.75 1.85 13.91
N GLU A 65 5.52 1.24 15.06
CA GLU A 65 4.29 0.51 15.41
C GLU A 65 3.05 1.43 15.55
N LYS A 66 3.24 2.68 15.97
CA LYS A 66 2.16 3.68 16.08
C LYS A 66 1.89 4.43 14.77
N ALA A 67 2.91 4.68 13.95
CA ALA A 67 2.81 5.36 12.65
C ALA A 67 2.32 4.39 11.57
N PHE A 68 2.79 3.14 11.57
CA PHE A 68 2.14 2.03 10.85
C PHE A 68 1.00 1.50 11.72
N GLY A 69 -0.07 2.28 11.86
CA GLY A 69 -1.10 2.03 12.86
C GLY A 69 -1.57 0.57 12.87
N LYS A 70 -1.10 -0.25 13.82
CA LYS A 70 -1.52 -1.64 14.06
C LYS A 70 -1.48 -2.61 12.86
N ARG A 71 -0.98 -2.21 11.70
CA ARG A 71 -1.25 -2.85 10.40
C ARG A 71 0.00 -3.55 9.88
N VAL A 72 -0.19 -4.79 9.39
CA VAL A 72 0.73 -5.71 8.67
C VAL A 72 1.15 -7.01 9.41
N PHE A 73 1.19 -7.09 10.76
CA PHE A 73 1.71 -8.33 11.41
C PHE A 73 0.78 -9.12 12.33
N GLU A 74 -0.44 -8.67 12.60
CA GLU A 74 -1.45 -9.56 13.17
C GLU A 74 -2.13 -10.27 12.00
N ARG A 75 -1.76 -11.53 11.76
CA ARG A 75 -2.57 -12.47 10.96
C ARG A 75 -3.91 -12.65 11.66
N ALA A 76 -4.78 -11.65 11.57
CA ALA A 76 -6.09 -11.66 12.16
C ALA A 76 -6.88 -12.75 11.46
N LEU A 77 -7.36 -13.73 12.23
CA LEU A 77 -8.25 -14.74 11.70
C LEU A 77 -9.57 -14.07 11.28
N PRO A 78 -10.20 -14.53 10.19
CA PRO A 78 -11.58 -14.16 9.90
C PRO A 78 -12.49 -14.48 11.07
N ASP A 79 -13.66 -13.84 11.08
CA ASP A 79 -14.72 -14.23 12.02
C ASP A 79 -15.01 -15.74 11.90
N ALA A 80 -15.38 -16.39 13.01
CA ALA A 80 -15.55 -17.83 13.06
C ALA A 80 -16.52 -18.36 12.01
N GLU A 81 -17.59 -17.62 11.71
CA GLU A 81 -18.53 -18.05 10.69
C GLU A 81 -18.04 -17.81 9.26
N VAL A 82 -17.18 -16.81 9.05
CA VAL A 82 -16.51 -16.58 7.76
C VAL A 82 -15.49 -17.68 7.53
N LEU A 83 -14.68 -18.01 8.54
CA LEU A 83 -13.72 -19.10 8.50
C LEU A 83 -14.41 -20.44 8.18
N ALA A 84 -15.53 -20.74 8.84
CA ALA A 84 -16.31 -21.93 8.54
C ALA A 84 -16.84 -21.95 7.09
N ALA A 85 -17.29 -20.80 6.58
CA ALA A 85 -17.72 -20.68 5.19
C ALA A 85 -16.56 -20.92 4.21
N ARG A 86 -15.37 -20.33 4.47
CA ARG A 86 -14.17 -20.54 3.64
C ARG A 86 -13.73 -22.00 3.62
N ILE A 87 -13.70 -22.66 4.77
CA ILE A 87 -13.39 -24.09 4.88
C ILE A 87 -14.41 -24.95 4.12
N THR A 88 -15.69 -24.60 4.21
CA THR A 88 -16.75 -25.31 3.48
C THR A 88 -16.54 -25.19 1.98
N GLU A 89 -16.23 -23.99 1.49
CA GLU A 89 -16.00 -23.76 0.06
C GLU A 89 -14.75 -24.47 -0.48
N LEU A 90 -13.67 -24.48 0.31
CA LEU A 90 -12.49 -25.31 0.00
C LEU A 90 -12.83 -26.80 -0.03
N SER A 91 -13.68 -27.26 0.88
CA SER A 91 -14.11 -28.66 0.91
C SER A 91 -14.95 -29.03 -0.32
N LYS A 92 -15.82 -28.13 -0.80
CA LYS A 92 -16.54 -28.32 -2.08
C LYS A 92 -15.57 -28.40 -3.26
N THR A 93 -14.60 -27.49 -3.32
CA THR A 93 -13.58 -27.46 -4.38
C THR A 93 -12.76 -28.74 -4.41
N LEU A 94 -12.42 -29.26 -3.22
CA LEU A 94 -11.73 -30.54 -3.07
C LEU A 94 -12.59 -31.71 -3.56
N ASP A 95 -13.87 -31.76 -3.20
CA ASP A 95 -14.79 -32.82 -3.64
C ASP A 95 -14.95 -32.85 -5.17
N ILE A 96 -15.12 -31.67 -5.79
CA ILE A 96 -15.16 -31.54 -7.27
C ILE A 96 -13.88 -32.08 -7.89
N SER A 97 -12.72 -31.70 -7.35
CA SER A 97 -11.41 -32.15 -7.86
C SER A 97 -11.25 -33.66 -7.72
N GLN A 98 -11.64 -34.23 -6.57
CA GLN A 98 -11.64 -35.68 -6.34
C GLN A 98 -12.59 -36.42 -7.29
N ALA A 99 -13.78 -35.88 -7.54
CA ALA A 99 -14.73 -36.44 -8.49
C ALA A 99 -14.18 -36.42 -9.93
N GLN A 100 -13.48 -35.35 -10.33
CA GLN A 100 -12.80 -35.27 -11.63
C GLN A 100 -11.69 -36.32 -11.76
N VAL A 101 -10.83 -36.47 -10.75
CA VAL A 101 -9.79 -37.52 -10.72
C VAL A 101 -10.41 -38.90 -10.82
N LYS A 102 -11.49 -39.17 -10.09
CA LYS A 102 -12.22 -40.44 -10.17
C LYS A 102 -12.76 -40.68 -11.57
N LYS A 103 -13.31 -39.66 -12.24
CA LYS A 103 -13.80 -39.74 -13.62
C LYS A 103 -12.67 -40.00 -14.61
N PHE A 104 -11.51 -39.35 -14.46
CA PHE A 104 -10.32 -39.63 -15.25
C PHE A 104 -9.84 -41.07 -15.09
N ASN A 105 -9.82 -41.60 -13.87
CA ASN A 105 -9.47 -42.99 -13.62
C ASN A 105 -10.43 -43.97 -14.32
N VAL A 106 -11.74 -43.69 -14.32
CA VAL A 106 -12.73 -44.50 -15.05
C VAL A 106 -12.51 -44.42 -16.56
N LEU A 107 -12.21 -43.24 -17.11
CA LEU A 107 -11.92 -43.07 -18.53
C LEU A 107 -10.64 -43.80 -18.94
N LEU A 108 -9.59 -43.72 -18.12
CA LEU A 108 -8.33 -44.44 -18.34
C LEU A 108 -8.55 -45.96 -18.30
N ALA A 109 -9.33 -46.46 -17.34
CA ALA A 109 -9.69 -47.88 -17.28
C ALA A 109 -10.47 -48.33 -18.53
N GLY A 110 -11.47 -47.55 -18.96
CA GLY A 110 -12.24 -47.88 -20.18
C GLY A 110 -11.42 -47.78 -21.48
N LEU A 111 -10.45 -46.86 -21.53
CA LEU A 111 -9.43 -46.81 -22.60
C LEU A 111 -8.57 -48.07 -22.60
N TRP A 112 -8.19 -48.54 -21.40
CA TRP A 112 -7.44 -49.78 -21.22
C TRP A 112 -8.19 -51.00 -21.75
N ASP A 113 -9.47 -51.13 -21.39
CA ASP A 113 -10.33 -52.24 -21.82
C ASP A 113 -10.49 -52.25 -23.35
N LYS A 114 -10.68 -51.07 -23.97
CA LYS A 114 -10.72 -50.95 -25.43
C LYS A 114 -9.40 -51.35 -26.11
N LEU A 115 -8.26 -50.97 -25.51
CA LEU A 115 -6.94 -51.39 -26.03
C LEU A 115 -6.73 -52.90 -25.92
N ILE A 116 -7.36 -53.58 -24.96
CA ILE A 116 -7.37 -55.05 -24.87
C ILE A 116 -8.29 -55.65 -25.95
N GLU A 117 -9.50 -55.10 -26.13
CA GLU A 117 -10.45 -55.60 -27.13
C GLU A 117 -9.92 -55.50 -28.58
N ILE A 118 -9.18 -54.44 -28.90
CA ILE A 118 -8.55 -54.26 -30.21
C ILE A 118 -7.44 -55.29 -30.43
N GLU A 119 -6.70 -55.62 -29.37
CA GLU A 119 -5.63 -56.60 -29.43
C GLU A 119 -6.16 -58.01 -29.74
N GLU A 120 -7.25 -58.44 -29.10
CA GLU A 120 -7.86 -59.77 -29.31
C GLU A 120 -8.36 -60.02 -30.75
N LYS A 121 -8.50 -58.97 -31.57
CA LYS A 121 -9.07 -59.06 -32.93
C LYS A 121 -8.03 -59.01 -34.06
N ASP A 122 -6.73 -58.90 -33.77
CA ASP A 122 -5.71 -58.57 -34.77
C ASP A 122 -4.54 -59.58 -34.89
N SER A 123 -3.74 -59.46 -35.96
CA SER A 123 -2.69 -60.43 -36.33
C SER A 123 -1.48 -60.48 -35.38
N PRO A 124 -0.63 -61.54 -35.40
CA PRO A 124 0.52 -61.70 -34.49
C PRO A 124 1.56 -60.57 -34.53
N LEU A 125 1.65 -59.83 -35.64
CA LEU A 125 2.62 -58.74 -35.82
C LEU A 125 2.20 -57.45 -35.09
N THR A 126 0.92 -57.29 -34.78
CA THR A 126 0.34 -56.10 -34.15
C THR A 126 0.39 -56.17 -32.61
N HIS A 127 0.49 -57.37 -32.03
CA HIS A 127 0.57 -57.59 -30.58
C HIS A 127 1.82 -56.96 -29.92
N GLU A 128 3.02 -57.13 -30.49
CA GLU A 128 4.24 -56.63 -29.84
C GLU A 128 4.29 -55.09 -29.73
N THR A 129 3.72 -54.39 -30.72
CA THR A 129 3.65 -52.92 -30.71
C THR A 129 2.61 -52.44 -29.69
N MET A 130 1.53 -53.20 -29.51
CA MET A 130 0.45 -52.87 -28.60
C MET A 130 0.82 -53.15 -27.14
N ASP A 131 1.59 -54.21 -26.88
CA ASP A 131 2.19 -54.49 -25.58
C ASP A 131 3.15 -53.38 -25.14
N LYS A 132 4.00 -52.87 -26.06
CA LYS A 132 4.91 -51.75 -25.76
C LYS A 132 4.15 -50.47 -25.42
N LEU A 133 3.08 -50.17 -26.14
CA LEU A 133 2.24 -49.01 -25.87
C LEU A 133 1.52 -49.14 -24.52
N LYS A 134 0.98 -50.32 -24.19
CA LYS A 134 0.39 -50.62 -22.90
C LYS A 134 1.42 -50.52 -21.77
N ALA A 135 2.62 -51.05 -21.94
CA ALA A 135 3.66 -50.92 -20.92
C ALA A 135 4.01 -49.43 -20.66
N TRP A 136 4.15 -48.64 -21.73
CA TRP A 136 4.44 -47.21 -21.63
C TRP A 136 3.32 -46.43 -20.92
N ILE A 137 2.05 -46.56 -21.34
CA ILE A 137 0.95 -45.82 -20.70
C ILE A 137 0.80 -46.23 -19.22
N LYS A 138 0.94 -47.51 -18.89
CA LYS A 138 0.82 -48.00 -17.51
C LYS A 138 1.91 -47.40 -16.62
N GLN A 139 3.12 -47.23 -17.17
CA GLN A 139 4.24 -46.59 -16.50
C GLN A 139 4.03 -45.08 -16.33
N GLU A 140 3.55 -44.37 -17.36
CA GLU A 140 3.25 -42.93 -17.28
C GLU A 140 2.12 -42.62 -16.30
N VAL A 141 1.07 -43.42 -16.27
CA VAL A 141 -0.03 -43.27 -15.29
C VAL A 141 0.48 -43.56 -13.88
N ALA A 142 1.31 -44.57 -13.68
CA ALA A 142 1.90 -44.87 -12.37
C ALA A 142 2.79 -43.73 -11.87
N LEU A 143 3.62 -43.14 -12.76
CA LEU A 143 4.45 -41.98 -12.46
C LEU A 143 3.61 -40.74 -12.13
N ALA A 144 2.51 -40.51 -12.85
CA ALA A 144 1.59 -39.40 -12.59
C ALA A 144 0.77 -39.58 -11.29
N MET A 145 0.59 -40.81 -10.83
CA MET A 145 -0.23 -41.17 -9.65
C MET A 145 0.58 -41.49 -8.39
N GLU A 146 1.92 -41.33 -8.38
CA GLU A 146 2.73 -41.62 -7.19
C GLU A 146 2.24 -40.82 -5.97
N PRO A 147 1.79 -41.49 -4.89
CA PRO A 147 1.25 -40.85 -3.69
C PRO A 147 2.41 -40.33 -2.84
N GLY A 148 2.97 -39.18 -3.21
CA GLY A 148 4.14 -38.64 -2.52
C GLY A 148 4.36 -37.14 -2.67
N PHE A 149 3.80 -36.49 -3.69
CA PHE A 149 3.95 -35.05 -3.83
C PHE A 149 2.92 -34.30 -2.97
N SER A 150 3.05 -34.40 -1.64
CA SER A 150 2.60 -33.34 -0.75
C SER A 150 3.46 -32.13 -1.05
N ASN A 151 3.06 -31.31 -2.04
CA ASN A 151 3.74 -30.07 -2.35
C ASN A 151 3.53 -29.13 -1.14
N PRO A 152 4.56 -28.89 -0.30
CA PRO A 152 4.39 -28.08 0.90
C PRO A 152 3.96 -26.65 0.56
N LEU A 153 4.30 -26.18 -0.67
CA LEU A 153 3.81 -24.91 -1.21
C LEU A 153 2.31 -24.95 -1.45
N ALA A 154 1.75 -26.03 -1.99
CA ALA A 154 0.30 -26.16 -2.23
C ALA A 154 -0.50 -26.24 -0.92
N ILE A 155 0.04 -26.87 0.13
CA ILE A 155 -0.58 -26.89 1.46
C ILE A 155 -0.54 -25.50 2.10
N LYS A 156 0.61 -24.80 1.99
CA LYS A 156 0.76 -23.43 2.47
C LYS A 156 -0.15 -22.46 1.70
N ASP A 157 -0.28 -22.64 0.40
CA ASP A 157 -1.16 -21.88 -0.48
C ASP A 157 -2.63 -22.11 -0.12
N SER A 158 -3.06 -23.36 0.06
CA SER A 158 -4.40 -23.70 0.54
C SER A 158 -4.70 -23.08 1.90
N MET A 159 -3.72 -23.06 2.81
CA MET A 159 -3.84 -22.42 4.11
C MET A 159 -3.95 -20.89 4.00
N LEU A 160 -3.23 -20.28 3.05
CA LEU A 160 -3.34 -18.83 2.76
C LEU A 160 -4.73 -18.49 2.22
N HIS A 161 -5.31 -19.29 1.32
CA HIS A 161 -6.68 -19.09 0.80
C HIS A 161 -7.76 -19.18 1.91
N VAL A 162 -7.50 -19.93 2.99
CA VAL A 162 -8.37 -19.90 4.18
C VAL A 162 -8.29 -18.55 4.89
N MET A 163 -7.10 -17.96 4.95
CA MET A 163 -6.83 -16.74 5.71
C MET A 163 -7.13 -15.46 4.93
N THR A 164 -6.99 -15.49 3.62
CA THR A 164 -7.11 -14.34 2.72
C THR A 164 -7.92 -14.73 1.48
N ALA A 165 -8.75 -13.82 0.98
CA ALA A 165 -9.44 -14.00 -0.30
C ALA A 165 -9.02 -12.89 -1.27
N GLN A 166 -8.78 -13.25 -2.53
CA GLN A 166 -8.44 -12.29 -3.57
C GLN A 166 -9.70 -11.67 -4.17
N VAL A 167 -9.68 -10.36 -4.38
CA VAL A 167 -10.78 -9.64 -5.02
C VAL A 167 -10.27 -8.89 -6.23
N THR A 168 -10.91 -9.12 -7.38
CA THR A 168 -10.66 -8.40 -8.63
C THR A 168 -11.81 -7.47 -8.96
N ILE A 169 -11.51 -6.22 -9.32
CA ILE A 169 -12.51 -5.21 -9.68
C ILE A 169 -12.55 -5.01 -11.19
N LEU A 170 -13.74 -5.10 -11.79
CA LEU A 170 -13.98 -4.77 -13.20
C LEU A 170 -14.63 -3.38 -13.35
N PRO A 171 -14.31 -2.63 -14.42
CA PRO A 171 -13.37 -2.97 -15.50
C PRO A 171 -11.91 -2.58 -15.20
N SER A 172 -11.65 -1.96 -14.05
CA SER A 172 -10.34 -1.36 -13.74
C SER A 172 -9.20 -2.36 -13.58
N ARG A 173 -9.53 -3.62 -13.29
CA ARG A 173 -8.63 -4.76 -13.02
C ARG A 173 -7.68 -4.53 -11.85
N HIS A 174 -8.12 -3.76 -10.85
CA HIS A 174 -7.41 -3.70 -9.58
C HIS A 174 -7.65 -4.99 -8.81
N ASP A 175 -6.60 -5.47 -8.15
CA ASP A 175 -6.63 -6.63 -7.29
C ASP A 175 -6.27 -6.22 -5.86
N PHE A 176 -6.95 -6.80 -4.87
CA PHE A 176 -6.63 -6.61 -3.47
C PHE A 176 -6.98 -7.84 -2.65
N LEU A 177 -6.41 -7.94 -1.44
CA LEU A 177 -6.64 -9.06 -0.52
C LEU A 177 -7.56 -8.65 0.63
N VAL A 178 -8.53 -9.51 0.93
CA VAL A 178 -9.39 -9.39 2.11
C VAL A 178 -8.84 -10.27 3.22
N GLU A 179 -8.35 -9.62 4.27
CA GLU A 179 -7.74 -10.28 5.42
C GLU A 179 -8.60 -10.10 6.69
N GLY A 180 -8.56 -11.09 7.58
CA GLY A 180 -9.25 -11.01 8.86
C GLY A 180 -10.75 -10.73 8.73
N GLN A 181 -11.22 -9.73 9.47
CA GLN A 181 -12.64 -9.36 9.55
C GLN A 181 -13.02 -8.18 8.63
N ASP A 182 -12.12 -7.79 7.72
CA ASP A 182 -12.35 -6.63 6.87
C ASP A 182 -13.52 -6.89 5.92
N THR A 183 -14.31 -5.85 5.70
CA THR A 183 -15.28 -5.81 4.62
C THR A 183 -14.57 -5.56 3.29
N LEU A 184 -15.23 -5.87 2.17
CA LEU A 184 -14.69 -5.61 0.82
C LEU A 184 -14.27 -4.14 0.65
N LEU A 185 -15.06 -3.20 1.21
CA LEU A 185 -14.73 -1.78 1.16
C LEU A 185 -13.49 -1.43 1.99
N GLU A 186 -13.37 -1.96 3.21
CA GLU A 186 -12.21 -1.66 4.07
C GLU A 186 -10.91 -2.21 3.51
N ALA A 187 -10.96 -3.45 3.00
CA ALA A 187 -9.82 -4.07 2.32
C ALA A 187 -9.41 -3.26 1.08
N ALA A 188 -10.36 -2.85 0.24
CA ALA A 188 -10.06 -2.02 -0.93
C ALA A 188 -9.46 -0.64 -0.55
N MET A 189 -10.05 0.05 0.43
CA MET A 189 -9.52 1.34 0.92
C MET A 189 -8.11 1.19 1.48
N ARG A 190 -7.85 0.10 2.20
CA ARG A 190 -6.54 -0.21 2.78
C ARG A 190 -5.49 -0.48 1.72
N SER A 191 -5.88 -1.10 0.60
CA SER A 191 -5.06 -1.28 -0.60
C SER A 191 -5.04 -0.04 -1.51
N GLY A 192 -5.46 1.13 -1.02
CA GLY A 192 -5.40 2.38 -1.78
C GLY A 192 -6.42 2.48 -2.93
N ILE A 193 -7.38 1.55 -3.06
CA ILE A 193 -8.30 1.56 -4.19
C ILE A 193 -9.46 2.55 -3.91
N PRO A 194 -9.64 3.60 -4.74
CA PRO A 194 -10.60 4.67 -4.48
C PRO A 194 -12.00 4.30 -4.97
N LEU A 195 -12.64 3.35 -4.29
CA LEU A 195 -14.03 2.95 -4.55
C LEU A 195 -15.04 4.04 -4.18
N SER A 196 -16.26 3.91 -4.73
CA SER A 196 -17.39 4.72 -4.32
C SER A 196 -17.91 4.33 -2.94
N TYR A 197 -17.97 5.28 -2.01
CA TYR A 197 -18.60 5.12 -0.70
C TYR A 197 -19.03 6.48 -0.12
N GLY A 198 -19.58 6.49 1.11
CA GLY A 198 -19.85 7.73 1.84
C GLY A 198 -19.90 7.51 3.34
N CYS A 199 -20.77 6.59 3.80
CA CYS A 199 -20.92 6.29 5.23
C CYS A 199 -20.11 5.07 5.72
N SER A 200 -19.68 4.15 4.84
CA SER A 200 -19.03 2.87 5.21
C SER A 200 -19.76 1.97 6.21
N GLY A 201 -21.01 2.29 6.57
CA GLY A 201 -21.79 1.63 7.61
C GLY A 201 -23.13 1.12 7.12
N GLY A 202 -23.34 1.01 5.80
CA GLY A 202 -24.53 0.40 5.24
C GLY A 202 -25.76 1.31 5.08
N ASN A 203 -25.62 2.63 5.23
CA ASN A 203 -26.77 3.55 5.24
C ASN A 203 -26.97 4.31 3.93
N CYS A 204 -25.90 4.62 3.19
CA CYS A 204 -25.97 5.49 2.01
C CYS A 204 -26.14 4.77 0.66
N GLY A 205 -25.87 3.46 0.58
CA GLY A 205 -25.91 2.71 -0.68
C GLY A 205 -24.81 3.02 -1.72
N LEU A 206 -23.96 4.04 -1.50
CA LEU A 206 -22.91 4.44 -2.47
C LEU A 206 -21.83 3.38 -2.75
N CYS A 207 -21.60 2.45 -1.82
CA CYS A 207 -20.67 1.33 -2.00
C CYS A 207 -21.34 0.10 -2.63
N LYS A 208 -22.44 0.30 -3.36
CA LYS A 208 -23.12 -0.78 -4.08
C LYS A 208 -22.27 -1.20 -5.27
N ALA A 209 -22.05 -2.50 -5.40
CA ALA A 209 -21.29 -3.12 -6.48
C ALA A 209 -21.97 -4.42 -6.89
N ARG A 210 -21.71 -4.88 -8.12
CA ARG A 210 -22.26 -6.13 -8.62
C ARG A 210 -21.27 -7.27 -8.41
N LEU A 211 -21.69 -8.35 -7.76
CA LEU A 211 -20.92 -9.58 -7.67
C LEU A 211 -20.98 -10.30 -9.02
N VAL A 212 -19.84 -10.53 -9.65
CA VAL A 212 -19.72 -11.22 -10.94
C VAL A 212 -19.44 -12.70 -10.74
N SER A 213 -18.54 -13.03 -9.82
CA SER A 213 -18.22 -14.41 -9.43
C SER A 213 -17.67 -14.48 -8.01
N GLY A 214 -17.67 -15.68 -7.43
CA GLY A 214 -17.25 -15.93 -6.06
C GLY A 214 -18.39 -15.86 -5.05
N GLU A 215 -18.07 -16.13 -3.79
CA GLU A 215 -19.03 -16.11 -2.68
C GLU A 215 -18.67 -14.98 -1.69
N VAL A 216 -19.70 -14.26 -1.24
CA VAL A 216 -19.56 -13.22 -0.21
C VAL A 216 -20.48 -13.52 0.96
N LYS A 217 -20.11 -13.03 2.14
CA LYS A 217 -20.92 -13.14 3.34
C LYS A 217 -21.17 -11.78 3.96
N LYS A 218 -22.42 -11.51 4.32
CA LYS A 218 -22.81 -10.33 5.08
C LYS A 218 -22.31 -10.46 6.51
N THR A 219 -21.43 -9.55 6.92
CA THR A 219 -20.83 -9.51 8.26
C THR A 219 -21.33 -8.33 9.09
N ARG A 220 -21.95 -7.33 8.45
CA ARG A 220 -22.49 -6.15 9.14
C ARG A 220 -23.95 -5.92 8.78
N HIS A 221 -24.70 -5.41 9.74
CA HIS A 221 -26.03 -4.87 9.47
C HIS A 221 -25.95 -3.59 8.64
N HIS A 222 -27.00 -3.36 7.87
CA HIS A 222 -27.17 -2.18 7.04
C HIS A 222 -28.67 -1.87 6.94
N ASP A 223 -29.00 -0.59 6.96
CA ASP A 223 -30.39 -0.12 6.87
C ASP A 223 -30.78 0.19 5.41
N PHE A 224 -29.79 0.38 4.53
CA PHE A 224 -30.05 0.62 3.11
C PHE A 224 -30.72 -0.60 2.47
N VAL A 225 -31.87 -0.38 1.83
CA VAL A 225 -32.62 -1.43 1.15
C VAL A 225 -32.18 -1.49 -0.31
N ILE A 226 -31.52 -2.59 -0.69
CA ILE A 226 -31.30 -2.92 -2.10
C ILE A 226 -32.64 -3.45 -2.67
N PRO A 227 -33.17 -2.90 -3.77
CA PRO A 227 -34.35 -3.44 -4.44
C PRO A 227 -34.16 -4.91 -4.83
N ASP A 228 -35.21 -5.71 -4.77
CA ASP A 228 -35.09 -7.16 -5.03
C ASP A 228 -34.58 -7.47 -6.45
N ALA A 229 -35.01 -6.69 -7.45
CA ALA A 229 -34.48 -6.79 -8.81
C ALA A 229 -32.96 -6.57 -8.91
N GLU A 230 -32.38 -5.74 -8.05
CA GLU A 230 -30.93 -5.55 -7.99
C GLU A 230 -30.24 -6.68 -7.21
N LYS A 231 -30.86 -7.20 -6.15
CA LYS A 231 -30.33 -8.39 -5.46
C LYS A 231 -30.26 -9.59 -6.40
N ASP A 232 -31.28 -9.79 -7.23
CA ASP A 232 -31.33 -10.85 -8.23
C ASP A 232 -30.24 -10.70 -9.30
N GLN A 233 -29.78 -9.47 -9.55
CA GLN A 233 -28.64 -9.17 -10.42
C GLN A 233 -27.27 -9.28 -9.71
N GLY A 234 -27.25 -9.68 -8.45
CA GLY A 234 -26.02 -9.87 -7.66
C GLY A 234 -25.48 -8.58 -7.03
N TYR A 235 -26.28 -7.52 -6.89
CA TYR A 235 -25.82 -6.31 -6.21
C TYR A 235 -25.68 -6.49 -4.70
N ILE A 236 -24.54 -6.04 -4.16
CA ILE A 236 -24.18 -6.12 -2.75
C ILE A 236 -23.63 -4.78 -2.25
N LEU A 237 -23.66 -4.55 -0.94
CA LEU A 237 -22.94 -3.43 -0.30
C LEU A 237 -21.55 -3.88 0.13
N LEU A 238 -20.51 -3.29 -0.47
CA LEU A 238 -19.12 -3.63 -0.14
C LEU A 238 -18.75 -3.35 1.32
N CYS A 239 -19.40 -2.37 1.96
CA CYS A 239 -19.15 -2.04 3.38
C CYS A 239 -19.84 -2.97 4.39
N SER A 240 -20.61 -3.95 3.93
CA SER A 240 -21.36 -4.86 4.80
C SER A 240 -21.08 -6.34 4.50
N ASN A 241 -20.30 -6.62 3.47
CA ASN A 241 -19.98 -7.96 3.01
C ASN A 241 -18.46 -8.16 3.00
N THR A 242 -18.03 -9.38 3.29
CA THR A 242 -16.64 -9.86 3.15
C THR A 242 -16.57 -11.00 2.13
N ALA A 243 -15.38 -11.30 1.63
CA ALA A 243 -15.13 -12.38 0.68
C ALA A 243 -14.97 -13.74 1.38
N VAL A 244 -15.72 -14.74 0.91
CA VAL A 244 -15.63 -16.15 1.35
C VAL A 244 -14.70 -16.94 0.44
N SER A 245 -14.76 -16.69 -0.87
CA SER A 245 -13.80 -17.20 -1.85
C SER A 245 -13.19 -16.04 -2.63
N ASP A 246 -12.37 -16.36 -3.63
CA ASP A 246 -11.92 -15.34 -4.57
C ASP A 246 -13.11 -14.77 -5.34
N VAL A 247 -13.19 -13.45 -5.38
CA VAL A 247 -14.38 -12.72 -5.80
C VAL A 247 -14.04 -11.75 -6.92
N VAL A 248 -14.90 -11.70 -7.94
CA VAL A 248 -14.85 -10.66 -8.97
C VAL A 248 -16.06 -9.76 -8.78
N ILE A 249 -15.82 -8.45 -8.61
CA ILE A 249 -16.86 -7.43 -8.51
C ILE A 249 -16.79 -6.46 -9.67
N GLU A 250 -17.94 -5.92 -10.07
CA GLU A 250 -18.02 -4.77 -10.97
C GLU A 250 -18.37 -3.53 -10.14
N ALA A 251 -17.45 -2.56 -10.14
CA ALA A 251 -17.60 -1.32 -9.38
C ALA A 251 -16.83 -0.17 -10.02
N PRO A 252 -17.34 1.07 -9.96
CA PRO A 252 -16.59 2.24 -10.39
C PRO A 252 -15.44 2.51 -9.41
N VAL A 253 -14.21 2.57 -9.94
CA VAL A 253 -12.99 3.01 -9.26
C VAL A 253 -12.64 4.38 -9.79
N ALA A 254 -12.46 5.36 -8.90
CA ALA A 254 -12.05 6.70 -9.30
C ALA A 254 -10.63 6.67 -9.87
N GLY A 255 -10.46 7.02 -11.14
CA GLY A 255 -9.14 7.10 -11.79
C GLY A 255 -8.65 8.52 -11.95
N SER A 256 -9.49 9.51 -11.65
CA SER A 256 -9.26 10.92 -11.89
C SER A 256 -9.93 11.79 -10.83
N VAL A 257 -9.54 13.06 -10.80
CA VAL A 257 -10.14 14.05 -9.90
C VAL A 257 -11.64 14.22 -10.15
N GLN A 258 -12.10 14.05 -11.40
CA GLN A 258 -13.50 14.21 -11.78
C GLN A 258 -14.41 13.12 -11.20
N ASP A 259 -13.83 11.98 -10.81
CA ASP A 259 -14.57 10.84 -10.25
C ASP A 259 -14.87 11.00 -8.75
N ILE A 260 -14.26 11.99 -8.10
CA ILE A 260 -14.46 12.29 -6.67
C ILE A 260 -15.36 13.53 -6.53
N PRO A 261 -16.53 13.42 -5.86
CA PRO A 261 -17.42 14.55 -5.70
C PRO A 261 -16.85 15.56 -4.70
N PHE A 262 -17.14 16.84 -4.93
CA PHE A 262 -16.99 17.88 -3.92
C PHE A 262 -17.95 17.61 -2.75
N GLN A 263 -17.45 17.71 -1.52
CA GLN A 263 -18.12 17.38 -0.28
C GLN A 263 -17.95 18.52 0.72
N GLN A 264 -18.98 18.74 1.53
CA GLN A 264 -18.90 19.54 2.74
C GLN A 264 -19.18 18.62 3.93
N ILE A 265 -18.20 18.49 4.83
CA ILE A 265 -18.31 17.62 6.00
C ILE A 265 -17.89 18.38 7.27
N THR A 266 -18.55 18.08 8.39
CA THR A 266 -18.13 18.59 9.70
C THR A 266 -17.32 17.52 10.42
N ALA A 267 -16.02 17.74 10.55
CA ALA A 267 -15.12 16.88 11.32
C ALA A 267 -14.90 17.44 12.74
N LYS A 268 -14.36 16.62 13.63
CA LYS A 268 -13.97 17.06 14.97
C LYS A 268 -12.45 17.03 15.14
N VAL A 269 -11.91 17.98 15.90
CA VAL A 269 -10.51 17.97 16.31
C VAL A 269 -10.28 16.79 17.26
N LYS A 270 -9.59 15.76 16.77
CA LYS A 270 -9.22 14.61 17.59
C LYS A 270 -7.99 14.90 18.43
N ALA A 271 -7.00 15.56 17.83
CA ALA A 271 -5.78 15.99 18.50
C ALA A 271 -5.13 17.19 17.75
N LYS A 272 -4.35 17.96 18.50
CA LYS A 272 -3.41 18.97 17.99
C LYS A 272 -2.06 18.65 18.63
N GLY A 273 -1.01 18.54 17.84
CA GLY A 273 0.34 18.26 18.32
C GLY A 273 1.35 19.23 17.74
N ASP A 274 2.20 19.80 18.59
CA ASP A 274 3.29 20.66 18.14
C ASP A 274 4.38 19.81 17.48
N ILE A 275 4.76 20.19 16.26
CA ILE A 275 5.86 19.58 15.51
C ILE A 275 7.14 20.39 15.74
N SER A 276 7.05 21.71 15.54
CA SER A 276 8.10 22.70 15.76
C SER A 276 7.46 23.96 16.36
N GLU A 277 8.26 24.98 16.64
CA GLU A 277 7.76 26.27 17.17
C GLU A 277 6.73 26.94 16.25
N ASP A 278 6.80 26.68 14.95
CA ASP A 278 5.99 27.29 13.91
C ASP A 278 5.16 26.29 13.09
N MET A 279 5.09 25.02 13.50
CA MET A 279 4.35 23.98 12.78
C MET A 279 3.60 23.06 13.74
N ILE A 280 2.33 22.79 13.41
CA ILE A 280 1.50 21.84 14.15
C ILE A 280 0.98 20.74 13.22
N LEU A 281 0.73 19.57 13.82
CA LEU A 281 -0.08 18.51 13.27
C LEU A 281 -1.51 18.68 13.77
N LEU A 282 -2.43 19.01 12.86
CA LEU A 282 -3.86 19.03 13.15
C LEU A 282 -4.48 17.69 12.73
N HIS A 283 -5.02 16.96 13.69
CA HIS A 283 -5.72 15.70 13.47
C HIS A 283 -7.22 15.90 13.54
N LEU A 284 -7.89 15.87 12.39
CA LEU A 284 -9.34 15.86 12.29
C LEU A 284 -9.87 14.44 12.16
N GLN A 285 -11.00 14.16 12.79
CA GLN A 285 -11.73 12.92 12.65
C GLN A 285 -13.11 13.16 12.06
N THR A 286 -13.38 12.54 10.91
CA THR A 286 -14.68 12.62 10.25
C THR A 286 -15.73 11.76 10.98
N PRO A 287 -17.02 12.12 10.92
CA PRO A 287 -18.07 11.30 11.49
C PRO A 287 -18.15 9.94 10.77
N ARG A 288 -18.72 8.93 11.45
CA ARG A 288 -18.97 7.61 10.82
C ARG A 288 -19.98 7.70 9.70
N THR A 289 -20.94 8.61 9.79
CA THR A 289 -22.04 8.76 8.83
C THR A 289 -21.59 9.41 7.52
N GLN A 290 -20.51 10.17 7.53
CA GLN A 290 -20.02 10.91 6.37
C GLN A 290 -18.49 11.02 6.44
N ARG A 291 -17.80 10.24 5.61
CA ARG A 291 -16.34 10.27 5.46
C ARG A 291 -15.94 11.22 4.34
N LEU A 292 -14.72 11.74 4.40
CA LEU A 292 -14.12 12.48 3.29
C LEU A 292 -13.61 11.49 2.26
N ARG A 293 -14.12 11.55 1.03
CA ARG A 293 -13.48 10.88 -0.12
C ARG A 293 -12.53 11.83 -0.81
N PHE A 294 -11.28 11.41 -1.01
CA PHE A 294 -10.25 12.17 -1.70
C PHE A 294 -9.19 11.24 -2.29
N LEU A 295 -8.41 11.76 -3.23
CA LEU A 295 -7.19 11.13 -3.75
C LEU A 295 -5.97 11.70 -3.03
N ALA A 296 -4.95 10.86 -2.82
CA ALA A 296 -3.72 11.28 -2.17
C ALA A 296 -3.11 12.51 -2.87
N GLY A 297 -2.58 13.45 -2.09
CA GLY A 297 -2.01 14.72 -2.56
C GLY A 297 -3.00 15.87 -2.77
N GLN A 298 -4.32 15.60 -2.75
CA GLN A 298 -5.33 16.65 -2.83
C GLN A 298 -5.39 17.54 -1.58
N ARG A 299 -6.06 18.69 -1.73
CA ARG A 299 -6.28 19.69 -0.68
C ARG A 299 -7.75 19.91 -0.39
N VAL A 300 -8.02 20.56 0.73
CA VAL A 300 -9.36 20.98 1.17
C VAL A 300 -9.30 22.37 1.78
N THR A 301 -10.43 23.05 1.80
CA THR A 301 -10.63 24.26 2.59
C THR A 301 -11.12 23.86 3.97
N LEU A 302 -10.39 24.24 5.02
CA LEU A 302 -10.82 24.11 6.40
C LEU A 302 -11.48 25.41 6.86
N ARG A 303 -12.64 25.32 7.49
CA ARG A 303 -13.36 26.45 8.08
C ARG A 303 -13.67 26.23 9.55
N VAL A 304 -13.46 27.27 10.35
CA VAL A 304 -13.86 27.31 11.75
C VAL A 304 -14.72 28.56 11.98
N GLY A 305 -15.98 28.33 12.35
CA GLY A 305 -16.98 29.39 12.36
C GLY A 305 -17.13 30.07 11.00
N GLN A 306 -17.50 31.35 11.00
CA GLN A 306 -17.74 32.11 9.75
C GLN A 306 -16.52 32.88 9.24
N SER A 307 -15.46 33.03 10.05
CA SER A 307 -14.39 34.01 9.79
C SER A 307 -13.01 33.37 9.53
N PHE A 308 -12.79 32.14 9.98
CA PHE A 308 -11.49 31.49 9.87
C PHE A 308 -11.55 30.44 8.77
N SER A 309 -10.76 30.63 7.72
CA SER A 309 -10.67 29.69 6.60
C SER A 309 -9.23 29.61 6.09
N ALA A 310 -8.78 28.40 5.76
CA ALA A 310 -7.54 28.20 5.03
C ALA A 310 -7.62 26.96 4.16
N ASP A 311 -6.97 27.03 3.00
CA ASP A 311 -6.78 25.86 2.17
C ASP A 311 -5.51 25.14 2.59
N LEU A 312 -5.61 23.83 2.82
CA LEU A 312 -4.48 23.02 3.24
C LEU A 312 -4.45 21.70 2.46
N PRO A 313 -3.26 21.26 2.02
CA PRO A 313 -3.08 19.91 1.50
C PRO A 313 -3.36 18.88 2.60
N ILE A 314 -4.00 17.78 2.23
CA ILE A 314 -4.21 16.65 3.14
C ILE A 314 -2.87 15.91 3.27
N ALA A 315 -2.42 15.69 4.51
CA ALA A 315 -1.13 15.07 4.82
C ALA A 315 -1.21 13.57 5.13
N SER A 316 -2.42 13.00 5.20
CA SER A 316 -2.67 11.56 5.42
C SER A 316 -3.03 10.84 4.13
N CYS A 317 -2.77 9.51 4.08
CA CYS A 317 -3.33 8.61 3.06
C CYS A 317 -4.87 8.62 3.10
N PRO A 318 -5.57 8.55 1.96
CA PRO A 318 -7.01 8.23 1.92
C PRO A 318 -7.34 6.87 2.56
N CYS A 319 -6.31 6.04 2.71
CA CYS A 319 -6.27 4.72 3.34
C CYS A 319 -6.41 4.78 4.87
N ASP A 320 -6.21 5.95 5.50
CA ASP A 320 -6.39 6.16 6.95
C ASP A 320 -7.82 6.56 7.34
N ASP A 321 -8.78 5.94 6.66
CA ASP A 321 -10.17 5.87 7.05
C ASP A 321 -10.85 7.24 7.34
N ARG A 322 -11.05 7.54 8.64
CA ARG A 322 -11.71 8.74 9.14
C ARG A 322 -10.73 9.77 9.67
N ASN A 323 -9.44 9.48 9.66
CA ASN A 323 -8.39 10.34 10.18
C ASN A 323 -7.85 11.19 9.03
N VAL A 324 -8.03 12.50 9.13
CA VAL A 324 -7.51 13.46 8.16
C VAL A 324 -6.49 14.34 8.87
N LEU A 325 -5.26 14.30 8.39
CA LEU A 325 -4.13 15.01 9.00
C LEU A 325 -3.74 16.22 8.16
N PHE A 326 -3.36 17.30 8.82
CA PHE A 326 -2.84 18.52 8.19
C PHE A 326 -1.57 18.97 8.90
N HIS A 327 -0.59 19.44 8.14
CA HIS A 327 0.56 20.14 8.70
C HIS A 327 0.35 21.64 8.47
N LEU A 328 0.19 22.38 9.55
CA LEU A 328 -0.18 23.79 9.49
C LEU A 328 0.97 24.64 10.03
N ARG A 329 1.46 25.57 9.20
CA ARG A 329 2.50 26.52 9.56
C ARG A 329 1.89 27.77 10.15
N ARG A 330 2.45 28.27 11.24
CA ARG A 330 2.07 29.55 11.82
C ARG A 330 2.53 30.67 10.90
N HIS A 331 1.59 31.49 10.48
CA HIS A 331 1.86 32.72 9.76
C HIS A 331 1.33 33.86 10.61
N SER A 332 2.22 34.58 11.31
CA SER A 332 1.80 35.68 12.18
C SER A 332 0.97 36.71 11.42
N GLY A 333 -0.23 37.00 11.91
CA GLY A 333 -1.20 37.88 11.24
C GLY A 333 -2.16 37.17 10.30
N ASN A 334 -2.02 35.86 10.08
CA ASN A 334 -3.02 35.04 9.41
C ASN A 334 -4.04 34.55 10.44
N LEU A 335 -5.28 35.06 10.31
CA LEU A 335 -6.39 34.81 11.24
C LEU A 335 -6.64 33.32 11.49
N PHE A 336 -6.58 32.47 10.46
CA PHE A 336 -6.82 31.04 10.61
C PHE A 336 -5.68 30.38 11.38
N SER A 337 -4.43 30.60 10.96
CA SER A 337 -3.28 29.94 11.61
C SER A 337 -3.14 30.39 13.07
N ASP A 338 -3.29 31.68 13.37
CA ASP A 338 -3.23 32.17 14.74
C ASP A 338 -4.39 31.59 15.58
N TYR A 339 -5.60 31.48 15.03
CA TYR A 339 -6.72 30.82 15.71
C TYR A 339 -6.44 29.35 16.01
N VAL A 340 -5.93 28.58 15.04
CA VAL A 340 -5.64 27.15 15.26
C VAL A 340 -4.55 26.96 16.32
N PHE A 341 -3.51 27.79 16.31
CA PHE A 341 -2.43 27.72 17.29
C PHE A 341 -2.91 28.08 18.70
N GLU A 342 -3.66 29.16 18.85
CA GLU A 342 -3.96 29.75 20.16
C GLU A 342 -5.30 29.30 20.77
N HIS A 343 -6.31 29.02 19.94
CA HIS A 343 -7.70 28.89 20.39
C HIS A 343 -8.34 27.53 20.08
N LEU A 344 -8.02 26.91 18.93
CA LEU A 344 -8.68 25.67 18.51
C LEU A 344 -8.41 24.53 19.51
N GLY A 345 -9.50 24.01 20.08
CA GLY A 345 -9.47 22.99 21.12
C GLY A 345 -9.82 21.59 20.63
N GLN A 346 -9.59 20.58 21.48
CA GLN A 346 -10.03 19.21 21.21
C GLN A 346 -11.58 19.13 21.17
N ASN A 347 -12.11 18.25 20.33
CA ASN A 347 -13.54 18.02 20.05
C ASN A 347 -14.29 19.18 19.41
N GLU A 348 -13.62 20.29 19.09
CA GLU A 348 -14.21 21.39 18.34
C GLU A 348 -14.53 20.96 16.90
N SER A 349 -15.59 21.56 16.35
CA SER A 349 -16.05 21.27 14.99
C SER A 349 -15.28 22.10 13.97
N VAL A 350 -14.78 21.43 12.93
CA VAL A 350 -14.13 22.04 11.77
C VAL A 350 -14.86 21.58 10.53
N GLU A 351 -15.32 22.53 9.73
CA GLU A 351 -15.91 22.25 8.42
C GLU A 351 -14.80 22.03 7.40
N ILE A 352 -14.96 21.00 6.57
CA ILE A 352 -14.04 20.62 5.50
C ILE A 352 -14.80 20.71 4.19
N GLU A 353 -14.29 21.51 3.25
CA GLU A 353 -14.84 21.67 1.90
C GLU A 353 -13.83 21.17 0.85
N GLY A 354 -14.23 20.18 0.06
CA GLY A 354 -13.39 19.60 -0.99
C GLY A 354 -13.69 18.12 -1.23
N PRO A 355 -12.77 17.34 -1.81
CA PRO A 355 -11.39 17.70 -2.11
C PRO A 355 -11.25 18.56 -3.38
N GLN A 356 -10.07 19.13 -3.57
CA GLN A 356 -9.68 19.94 -4.72
C GLN A 356 -8.22 19.62 -5.09
N GLY A 357 -7.81 19.98 -6.31
CA GLY A 357 -6.43 19.85 -6.79
C GLY A 357 -6.20 18.62 -7.67
N GLU A 358 -5.23 18.76 -8.59
CA GLU A 358 -4.83 17.75 -9.58
C GLU A 358 -3.49 17.07 -9.26
N PHE A 359 -2.90 17.40 -8.11
CA PHE A 359 -1.65 16.79 -7.64
C PHE A 359 -1.92 15.40 -7.03
N ILE A 360 -2.08 14.40 -7.90
CA ILE A 360 -2.41 13.02 -7.54
C ILE A 360 -1.41 12.03 -8.13
N LEU A 361 -1.30 10.83 -7.55
CA LEU A 361 -0.48 9.76 -8.12
C LEU A 361 -1.07 9.20 -9.42
N HIS A 362 -0.18 8.94 -10.38
CA HIS A 362 -0.53 8.21 -11.60
C HIS A 362 -0.29 6.71 -11.41
N GLU A 363 -1.25 6.03 -10.77
CA GLU A 363 -1.13 4.63 -10.29
C GLU A 363 -0.79 3.60 -11.37
N LYS A 364 -1.11 3.87 -12.65
CA LYS A 364 -0.83 2.96 -13.77
C LYS A 364 0.59 3.07 -14.31
N SER A 365 1.38 4.01 -13.81
CA SER A 365 2.76 4.23 -14.25
C SER A 365 3.68 3.23 -13.55
N PRO A 366 4.42 2.37 -14.27
CA PRO A 366 5.40 1.47 -13.65
C PRO A 366 6.74 2.18 -13.35
N ARG A 367 6.78 3.52 -13.44
CA ARG A 367 8.04 4.27 -13.31
C ARG A 367 8.35 4.52 -11.83
N PRO A 368 9.64 4.62 -11.46
CA PRO A 368 10.04 5.07 -10.14
C PRO A 368 9.46 6.46 -9.81
N LEU A 369 9.10 6.65 -8.55
CA LEU A 369 8.49 7.88 -8.06
C LEU A 369 9.55 8.76 -7.38
N TYR A 370 9.69 10.00 -7.83
CA TYR A 370 10.62 10.97 -7.27
C TYR A 370 9.87 12.16 -6.69
N PHE A 371 9.94 12.31 -5.37
CA PHE A 371 9.30 13.38 -4.61
C PHE A 371 10.33 14.43 -4.20
N PHE A 372 10.03 15.70 -4.46
CA PHE A 372 10.82 16.84 -4.00
C PHE A 372 9.96 17.72 -3.10
N ALA A 373 10.20 17.62 -1.79
CA ALA A 373 9.54 18.47 -0.80
C ALA A 373 10.40 19.71 -0.55
N PHE A 374 9.84 20.89 -0.79
CA PHE A 374 10.45 22.16 -0.40
C PHE A 374 9.73 22.70 0.84
N ASP A 375 10.47 22.90 1.94
CA ASP A 375 9.93 23.37 3.23
C ASP A 375 8.64 22.60 3.67
N GLY A 376 7.51 23.33 3.75
CA GLY A 376 6.18 22.85 4.11
C GLY A 376 5.56 21.86 3.13
N GLY A 377 6.10 21.76 1.91
CA GLY A 377 5.62 20.91 0.82
C GLY A 377 5.62 19.41 1.12
N PHE A 378 6.20 18.99 2.24
CA PHE A 378 6.15 17.60 2.68
C PHE A 378 4.73 17.10 2.99
N ALA A 379 3.75 17.96 3.31
CA ALA A 379 2.38 17.52 3.62
C ALA A 379 1.71 16.72 2.48
N PRO A 380 1.50 17.28 1.27
CA PRO A 380 0.88 16.52 0.17
C PRO A 380 1.78 15.37 -0.30
N ILE A 381 3.11 15.54 -0.24
CA ILE A 381 4.06 14.47 -0.58
C ILE A 381 3.96 13.29 0.39
N LYS A 382 3.78 13.53 1.69
CA LYS A 382 3.55 12.49 2.69
C LYS A 382 2.28 11.68 2.35
N SER A 383 1.20 12.35 1.94
CA SER A 383 -0.03 11.69 1.49
C SER A 383 0.22 10.79 0.28
N LEU A 384 0.93 11.29 -0.74
CA LEU A 384 1.28 10.51 -1.93
C LEU A 384 2.21 9.33 -1.58
N ILE A 385 3.23 9.53 -0.74
CA ILE A 385 4.16 8.48 -0.35
C ILE A 385 3.45 7.35 0.41
N GLU A 386 2.61 7.68 1.40
CA GLU A 386 1.83 6.67 2.13
C GLU A 386 0.89 5.88 1.21
N HIS A 387 0.33 6.54 0.18
CA HIS A 387 -0.51 5.90 -0.83
C HIS A 387 0.30 5.04 -1.81
N ALA A 388 1.47 5.50 -2.26
CA ALA A 388 2.36 4.70 -3.08
C ALA A 388 2.79 3.42 -2.35
N MET A 389 3.01 3.50 -1.04
CA MET A 389 3.31 2.35 -0.19
C MET A 389 2.13 1.38 -0.08
N SER A 390 0.88 1.86 0.00
CA SER A 390 -0.29 0.98 0.05
C SER A 390 -0.59 0.28 -1.28
N LEU A 391 -0.06 0.82 -2.38
CA LEU A 391 -0.07 0.25 -3.72
C LEU A 391 1.16 -0.61 -4.03
N ASP A 392 2.05 -0.85 -3.05
CA ASP A 392 3.30 -1.60 -3.22
C ASP A 392 4.19 -1.09 -4.37
N ALA A 393 4.30 0.24 -4.51
CA ALA A 393 5.12 0.86 -5.56
C ALA A 393 6.59 0.38 -5.51
N GLU A 394 7.15 0.04 -6.67
CA GLU A 394 8.46 -0.63 -6.75
C GLU A 394 9.64 0.21 -6.25
N SER A 395 9.58 1.54 -6.39
CA SER A 395 10.70 2.43 -6.07
C SER A 395 10.21 3.84 -5.77
N ILE A 396 10.57 4.34 -4.58
CA ILE A 396 10.14 5.64 -4.04
C ILE A 396 11.37 6.41 -3.56
N HIS A 397 11.53 7.64 -4.03
CA HIS A 397 12.63 8.52 -3.64
C HIS A 397 12.08 9.84 -3.11
N LEU A 398 12.56 10.28 -1.95
CA LEU A 398 12.22 11.56 -1.33
C LEU A 398 13.47 12.41 -1.16
N TYR A 399 13.50 13.56 -1.85
CA TYR A 399 14.45 14.63 -1.64
C TYR A 399 13.76 15.77 -0.89
N TRP A 400 14.12 15.98 0.38
CA TRP A 400 13.55 17.07 1.19
C TRP A 400 14.55 18.22 1.30
N ILE A 401 14.23 19.32 0.62
CA ILE A 401 15.06 20.52 0.54
C ILE A 401 14.46 21.60 1.44
N GLY A 402 15.10 21.88 2.57
CA GLY A 402 14.67 22.91 3.51
C GLY A 402 15.45 24.22 3.35
N SER A 403 14.78 25.36 3.53
CA SER A 403 15.40 26.69 3.67
C SER A 403 16.47 26.67 4.77
N SER A 404 16.17 25.99 5.87
CA SER A 404 17.07 25.64 6.96
C SER A 404 16.75 24.24 7.50
N LYS A 405 17.57 23.71 8.41
CA LYS A 405 17.31 22.41 9.06
C LYS A 405 15.97 22.37 9.81
N ALA A 406 15.49 23.51 10.32
CA ALA A 406 14.20 23.60 11.01
C ALA A 406 12.98 23.46 10.06
N HIS A 407 13.17 23.71 8.76
CA HIS A 407 12.09 23.58 7.77
C HIS A 407 11.88 22.13 7.31
N ILE A 408 12.78 21.23 7.68
CA ILE A 408 12.61 19.78 7.58
C ILE A 408 12.04 19.33 8.92
N TYR A 409 10.72 19.45 9.08
CA TYR A 409 10.06 19.55 10.40
C TYR A 409 9.71 18.20 11.07
N ILE A 410 9.63 17.10 10.32
CA ILE A 410 9.44 15.73 10.86
C ILE A 410 10.33 14.71 10.14
N PRO A 411 11.65 14.91 10.15
CA PRO A 411 12.56 14.09 9.35
C PRO A 411 12.65 12.64 9.86
N ASN A 412 12.28 12.40 11.12
CA ASN A 412 12.22 11.07 11.72
C ASN A 412 11.23 10.15 11.01
N VAL A 413 10.14 10.66 10.43
CA VAL A 413 9.18 9.85 9.68
C VAL A 413 9.84 9.32 8.39
N ALA A 414 10.47 10.20 7.62
CA ALA A 414 11.16 9.82 6.39
C ALA A 414 12.35 8.90 6.64
N ARG A 415 13.15 9.14 7.69
CA ARG A 415 14.21 8.21 8.11
C ARG A 415 13.66 6.85 8.52
N ALA A 416 12.54 6.82 9.25
CA ALA A 416 11.93 5.56 9.65
C ALA A 416 11.44 4.75 8.43
N TRP A 417 10.98 5.41 7.37
CA TRP A 417 10.64 4.74 6.11
C TRP A 417 11.88 4.19 5.39
N ASP A 418 12.94 4.99 5.26
CA ASP A 418 14.22 4.58 4.65
C ASP A 418 14.87 3.40 5.40
N ASP A 419 14.74 3.35 6.73
CA ASP A 419 15.22 2.22 7.56
C ASP A 419 14.30 0.98 7.51
N ALA A 420 13.04 1.17 7.11
CA ALA A 420 12.03 0.12 7.11
C ALA A 420 11.86 -0.56 5.75
N LEU A 421 12.06 0.17 4.66
CA LEU A 421 11.64 -0.22 3.32
C LEU A 421 12.85 -0.21 2.38
N ASP A 422 13.16 -1.36 1.78
CA ASP A 422 14.32 -1.51 0.89
C ASP A 422 14.17 -0.72 -0.43
N ASN A 423 12.92 -0.38 -0.81
CA ASN A 423 12.55 0.36 -2.01
C ASN A 423 12.30 1.87 -1.77
N PHE A 424 12.56 2.36 -0.57
CA PHE A 424 12.43 3.78 -0.23
C PHE A 424 13.81 4.41 -0.04
N HIS A 425 14.02 5.57 -0.65
CA HIS A 425 15.26 6.33 -0.54
C HIS A 425 14.99 7.74 -0.05
N TYR A 426 15.68 8.17 0.99
CA TYR A 426 15.53 9.50 1.56
C TYR A 426 16.83 10.29 1.60
N ALA A 427 16.77 11.54 1.13
CA ALA A 427 17.86 12.50 1.23
C ALA A 427 17.39 13.86 1.74
N GLU A 428 18.08 14.36 2.77
CA GLU A 428 17.90 15.71 3.32
C GLU A 428 18.90 16.67 2.71
N LEU A 429 18.43 17.83 2.24
CA LEU A 429 19.28 18.92 1.76
C LEU A 429 18.86 20.24 2.39
N VAL A 430 19.85 21.08 2.70
CA VAL A 430 19.61 22.44 3.20
C VAL A 430 20.01 23.42 2.11
N ALA A 431 19.06 24.24 1.67
CA ALA A 431 19.29 25.30 0.70
C ALA A 431 20.20 26.40 1.28
N GLY A 432 20.01 26.73 2.57
CA GLY A 432 20.74 27.80 3.25
C GLY A 432 20.22 29.21 2.93
N PHE A 433 19.03 29.31 2.32
CA PHE A 433 18.32 30.55 1.99
C PHE A 433 16.81 30.29 1.95
N ASP A 434 16.01 31.35 2.02
CA ASP A 434 14.54 31.26 1.98
C ASP A 434 14.05 30.82 0.59
N LEU A 435 13.43 29.63 0.53
CA LEU A 435 12.86 29.03 -0.67
C LEU A 435 11.55 29.69 -1.12
N ARG A 436 10.98 30.62 -0.35
CA ARG A 436 9.87 31.49 -0.77
C ARG A 436 10.32 32.70 -1.58
N ALA A 437 11.63 32.96 -1.63
CA ALA A 437 12.22 34.08 -2.36
C ALA A 437 13.48 33.64 -3.12
N VAL A 438 13.30 32.78 -4.12
CA VAL A 438 14.38 32.25 -4.97
C VAL A 438 14.57 33.16 -6.19
N SER A 439 15.71 33.83 -6.26
CA SER A 439 16.14 34.62 -7.43
C SER A 439 17.65 34.80 -7.49
N GLY A 440 18.19 35.03 -8.70
CA GLY A 440 19.59 35.36 -8.93
C GLY A 440 20.55 34.29 -8.38
N LYS A 441 21.37 34.66 -7.39
CA LYS A 441 22.33 33.72 -6.77
C LYS A 441 21.64 32.52 -6.09
N ARG A 442 20.45 32.72 -5.50
CA ARG A 442 19.69 31.65 -4.83
C ARG A 442 19.18 30.62 -5.85
N GLU A 443 18.68 31.10 -6.97
CA GLU A 443 18.25 30.27 -8.09
C GLU A 443 19.41 29.42 -8.64
N THR A 444 20.57 30.05 -8.87
CA THR A 444 21.78 29.33 -9.32
C THR A 444 22.19 28.25 -8.32
N SER A 445 22.10 28.54 -7.01
CA SER A 445 22.40 27.58 -5.95
C SER A 445 21.40 26.40 -5.93
N LEU A 446 20.11 26.67 -6.09
CA LEU A 446 19.08 25.62 -6.15
C LEU A 446 19.29 24.71 -7.37
N LEU A 447 19.54 25.29 -8.54
CA LEU A 447 19.85 24.55 -9.76
C LEU A 447 21.09 23.66 -9.61
N HIS A 448 22.12 24.14 -8.90
CA HIS A 448 23.29 23.33 -8.59
C HIS A 448 22.96 22.12 -7.70
N GLN A 449 22.10 22.29 -6.69
CA GLN A 449 21.65 21.18 -5.85
C GLN A 449 20.86 20.14 -6.65
N LEU A 450 19.88 20.59 -7.46
CA LEU A 450 19.10 19.70 -8.32
C LEU A 450 19.98 18.96 -9.33
N LYS A 451 20.98 19.64 -9.90
CA LYS A 451 21.98 19.02 -10.78
C LYS A 451 22.76 17.93 -10.05
N GLY A 452 23.24 18.18 -8.83
CA GLY A 452 23.95 17.19 -8.03
C GLY A 452 23.09 15.96 -7.71
N ILE A 453 21.79 16.15 -7.46
CA ILE A 453 20.85 15.04 -7.27
C ILE A 453 20.77 14.16 -8.53
N VAL A 454 20.54 14.77 -9.70
CA VAL A 454 20.45 14.03 -10.97
C VAL A 454 21.77 13.37 -11.38
N GLU A 455 22.91 13.96 -11.01
CA GLU A 455 24.23 13.37 -11.28
C GLU A 455 24.52 12.15 -10.40
N ASN A 456 24.07 12.17 -9.14
CA ASN A 456 24.19 11.04 -8.21
C ASN A 456 23.17 9.94 -8.51
N ASP A 457 22.00 10.32 -9.03
CA ASP A 457 20.91 9.42 -9.38
C ASP A 457 20.36 9.76 -10.77
N SER A 458 20.97 9.14 -11.78
CA SER A 458 20.53 9.30 -13.17
C SER A 458 19.13 8.72 -13.43
N GLY A 459 18.60 7.89 -12.53
CA GLY A 459 17.27 7.31 -12.61
C GLY A 459 16.15 8.34 -12.48
N VAL A 460 16.43 9.49 -11.86
CA VAL A 460 15.47 10.61 -11.68
C VAL A 460 14.81 11.01 -13.00
N LEU A 461 15.57 11.04 -14.10
CA LEU A 461 15.05 11.46 -15.40
C LEU A 461 14.18 10.40 -16.09
N GLN A 462 14.12 9.18 -15.56
CA GLN A 462 13.29 8.08 -16.06
C GLN A 462 11.99 7.93 -15.27
N GLY A 463 11.88 8.59 -14.11
CA GLY A 463 10.72 8.52 -13.22
C GLY A 463 9.64 9.55 -13.47
N ASP A 464 8.61 9.49 -12.63
CA ASP A 464 7.60 10.54 -12.49
C ASP A 464 7.96 11.44 -11.30
N ILE A 465 7.94 12.75 -11.52
CA ILE A 465 8.45 13.77 -10.59
C ILE A 465 7.28 14.53 -9.96
N TYR A 466 7.27 14.58 -8.63
CA TYR A 466 6.27 15.28 -7.82
C TYR A 466 6.96 16.35 -6.97
N LEU A 467 6.66 17.61 -7.27
CA LEU A 467 7.25 18.78 -6.60
C LEU A 467 6.19 19.43 -5.72
N ALA A 468 6.50 19.71 -4.45
CA ALA A 468 5.58 20.48 -3.61
C ALA A 468 6.31 21.47 -2.70
N GLY A 469 5.74 22.67 -2.53
CA GLY A 469 6.31 23.73 -1.69
C GLY A 469 6.08 25.16 -2.22
N PRO A 470 6.96 26.13 -1.90
CA PRO A 470 6.76 27.52 -2.29
C PRO A 470 6.89 27.75 -3.80
N GLU A 471 6.03 28.62 -4.36
CA GLU A 471 5.97 28.93 -5.79
C GLU A 471 7.34 29.23 -6.42
N SER A 472 8.17 30.04 -5.75
CA SER A 472 9.46 30.46 -6.31
C SER A 472 10.46 29.30 -6.45
N ALA A 473 10.45 28.32 -5.54
CA ALA A 473 11.30 27.14 -5.64
C ALA A 473 10.74 26.15 -6.67
N LEU A 474 9.40 26.00 -6.72
CA LEU A 474 8.73 25.13 -7.67
C LEU A 474 8.97 25.55 -9.11
N GLY A 475 8.86 26.84 -9.42
CA GLY A 475 9.10 27.34 -10.78
C GLY A 475 10.51 27.00 -11.28
N VAL A 476 11.53 27.15 -10.42
CA VAL A 476 12.92 26.79 -10.75
C VAL A 476 13.09 25.29 -10.95
N ALA A 477 12.55 24.48 -10.03
CA ALA A 477 12.67 23.01 -10.09
C ALA A 477 11.92 22.42 -11.28
N GLU A 478 10.71 22.90 -11.57
CA GLU A 478 9.93 22.49 -12.72
C GLU A 478 10.65 22.81 -14.03
N GLN A 479 11.09 24.05 -14.21
CA GLN A 479 11.83 24.45 -15.41
C GLN A 479 13.13 23.65 -15.58
N PHE A 480 13.81 23.33 -14.48
CA PHE A 480 14.99 22.47 -14.51
C PHE A 480 14.69 21.09 -15.10
N PHE A 481 13.66 20.38 -14.60
CA PHE A 481 13.34 19.03 -15.09
C PHE A 481 12.79 19.04 -16.52
N LEU A 482 11.95 20.03 -16.88
CA LEU A 482 11.50 20.21 -18.25
C LEU A 482 12.68 20.50 -19.20
N GLY A 483 13.63 21.34 -18.77
CA GLY A 483 14.86 21.64 -19.51
C GLY A 483 15.81 20.43 -19.67
N ARG A 484 15.68 19.41 -18.81
CA ARG A 484 16.38 18.11 -18.95
C ARG A 484 15.65 17.11 -19.85
N GLY A 485 14.52 17.51 -20.44
CA GLY A 485 13.79 16.71 -21.43
C GLY A 485 12.64 15.88 -20.86
N LEU A 486 12.27 16.05 -19.58
CA LEU A 486 11.05 15.42 -19.09
C LEU A 486 9.80 16.12 -19.65
N PRO A 487 8.79 15.37 -20.10
CA PRO A 487 7.53 15.97 -20.52
C PRO A 487 6.74 16.47 -19.30
N LYS A 488 5.91 17.51 -19.50
CA LYS A 488 5.05 18.07 -18.44
C LYS A 488 4.11 17.04 -17.80
N THR A 489 3.74 15.99 -18.54
CA THR A 489 2.93 14.87 -18.05
C THR A 489 3.65 13.96 -17.04
N ARG A 490 4.93 14.23 -16.72
CA ARG A 490 5.72 13.55 -15.69
C ARG A 490 6.29 14.52 -14.64
N VAL A 491 5.91 15.80 -14.68
CA VAL A 491 6.36 16.81 -13.71
C VAL A 491 5.14 17.49 -13.10
N PHE A 492 4.74 16.97 -11.95
CA PHE A 492 3.59 17.39 -11.17
C PHE A 492 4.01 18.38 -10.10
N VAL A 493 3.18 19.40 -9.86
CA VAL A 493 3.53 20.53 -9.00
C VAL A 493 2.34 20.88 -8.10
N GLU A 494 2.58 21.00 -6.80
CA GLU A 494 1.61 21.53 -5.83
C GLU A 494 2.20 22.69 -5.02
N MET A 495 1.55 23.85 -5.11
CA MET A 495 1.95 25.04 -4.37
C MET A 495 1.46 24.95 -2.92
N VAL A 496 2.39 25.05 -1.98
CA VAL A 496 2.14 25.09 -0.54
C VAL A 496 2.77 26.36 0.03
N ASN A 497 1.92 27.20 0.62
CA ASN A 497 2.33 28.50 1.17
C ASN A 497 2.68 28.43 2.66
#